data_AF-A0AAE6CGV2-F1
#
_entry.id   AF-A0AAE6CGV2-F1
#
_cell.length_a   1.000
_cell.length_b   1.000
_cell.length_c   1.000
_cell.angle_alpha   90.00
_cell.angle_beta   90.00
_cell.angle_gamma   90.00
#
_symmetry.space_group_name_H-M   'P 1'
#
loop_
_entity.id
_entity.type
_entity.pdbx_description
1 polymer ?
#
loop_
_entity_poly.entity_id
_entity_poly.type
_entity_poly.pdbx_seq_one_letter_code
_entity_poly.pdbx_strand_id
1 'polypeptide(L)'
;MHSQQIQKLIDAVRKEFGEVHYFGSSKEERHGVGFTISDVKTTFSISTLGGDLKNSYDIQVESIPAGEYIFTNEVSLDEFMNLVKIFRGPKSEWP
;
A
#
# COMPACT_ATOMS: atom_id res chain seq x y z
N MET A 1 9.23 -1.54 -14.70
CA MET A 1 7.84 -2.03 -14.85
C MET A 1 7.56 -2.98 -13.72
N HIS A 2 6.50 -2.75 -12.97
CA HIS A 2 6.13 -3.59 -11.83
C HIS A 2 5.77 -5.03 -12.27
N SER A 3 5.84 -5.96 -11.33
CA SER A 3 5.27 -7.30 -11.47
C SER A 3 3.76 -7.22 -11.69
N GLN A 4 3.18 -8.28 -12.26
CA GLN A 4 1.73 -8.36 -12.48
C GLN A 4 0.92 -8.21 -11.19
N GLN A 5 1.44 -8.68 -10.05
CA GLN A 5 0.77 -8.57 -8.76
C GLN A 5 0.75 -7.13 -8.23
N ILE A 6 1.91 -6.45 -8.20
CA ILE A 6 1.97 -5.04 -7.81
C ILE A 6 1.10 -4.20 -8.75
N GLN A 7 1.13 -4.48 -10.07
CA GLN A 7 0.26 -3.80 -11.02
C GLN A 7 -1.23 -4.04 -10.70
N LYS A 8 -1.64 -5.29 -10.44
CA LYS A 8 -3.01 -5.64 -10.04
C LYS A 8 -3.44 -4.91 -8.77
N LEU A 9 -2.57 -4.79 -7.77
CA LEU A 9 -2.84 -4.04 -6.54
C LEU A 9 -3.04 -2.56 -6.84
N ILE A 10 -2.10 -1.94 -7.57
CA ILE A 10 -2.19 -0.52 -7.92
C ILE A 10 -3.46 -0.23 -8.73
N ASP A 11 -3.83 -1.09 -9.67
CA ASP A 11 -5.05 -0.95 -10.46
C ASP A 11 -6.31 -1.07 -9.59
N ALA A 12 -6.32 -1.98 -8.60
CA ALA A 12 -7.42 -2.13 -7.66
C ALA A 12 -7.57 -0.89 -6.76
N VAL A 13 -6.46 -0.36 -6.23
CA VAL A 13 -6.44 0.88 -5.44
C VAL A 13 -6.95 2.05 -6.28
N ARG A 14 -6.44 2.18 -7.51
CA ARG A 14 -6.87 3.26 -8.42
C ARG A 14 -8.36 3.22 -8.71
N LYS A 15 -8.88 2.03 -8.92
CA LYS A 15 -10.30 1.81 -9.22
C LYS A 15 -11.21 2.18 -8.04
N GLU A 16 -10.83 1.82 -6.82
CA GLU A 16 -11.67 2.02 -5.63
C GLU A 16 -11.48 3.41 -4.97
N PHE A 17 -10.24 3.91 -4.93
CA PHE A 17 -9.88 5.08 -4.13
C PHE A 17 -9.40 6.29 -4.94
N GLY A 18 -9.22 6.15 -6.26
CA GLY A 18 -8.79 7.22 -7.14
C GLY A 18 -7.27 7.29 -7.32
N GLU A 19 -6.74 8.46 -7.60
CA GLU A 19 -5.33 8.60 -7.97
C GLU A 19 -4.37 8.14 -6.86
N VAL A 20 -3.26 7.50 -7.27
CA VAL A 20 -2.15 7.14 -6.39
C VAL A 20 -0.92 7.94 -6.78
N HIS A 21 -0.22 8.48 -5.79
CA HIS A 21 1.03 9.23 -5.99
C HIS A 21 2.20 8.41 -5.45
N TYR A 22 3.15 8.05 -6.33
CA TYR A 22 4.31 7.28 -5.90
C TYR A 22 5.19 8.08 -4.94
N PHE A 23 5.65 7.43 -3.88
CA PHE A 23 6.44 8.01 -2.81
C PHE A 23 7.60 7.08 -2.46
N GLY A 24 8.84 7.57 -2.52
CA GLY A 24 10.02 6.80 -2.12
C GLY A 24 10.42 5.62 -3.03
N SER A 25 9.53 5.13 -3.89
CA SER A 25 9.82 4.05 -4.85
C SER A 25 9.99 4.57 -6.27
N SER A 26 10.85 3.91 -7.06
CA SER A 26 10.93 4.13 -8.51
C SER A 26 10.04 3.13 -9.27
N LYS A 27 9.68 3.47 -10.52
CA LYS A 27 8.95 2.57 -11.44
C LYS A 27 9.73 1.29 -11.82
N GLU A 28 10.96 1.17 -11.34
CA GLU A 28 11.89 0.09 -11.62
C GLU A 28 11.85 -1.01 -10.55
N GLU A 29 11.27 -0.73 -9.38
CA GLU A 29 11.04 -1.72 -8.33
C GLU A 29 9.98 -2.74 -8.78
N ARG A 30 10.45 -3.90 -9.22
CA ARG A 30 9.56 -4.91 -9.82
C ARG A 30 8.61 -5.53 -8.80
N HIS A 31 9.06 -5.69 -7.57
CA HIS A 31 8.34 -6.41 -6.51
C HIS A 31 7.93 -5.51 -5.35
N GLY A 32 8.07 -4.20 -5.51
CA GLY A 32 7.71 -3.24 -4.47
C GLY A 32 7.17 -1.94 -5.06
N VAL A 33 6.43 -1.20 -4.24
CA VAL A 33 5.96 0.14 -4.54
C VAL A 33 5.64 0.89 -3.26
N GLY A 34 6.06 2.14 -3.19
CA GLY A 34 5.66 3.11 -2.18
C GLY A 34 4.73 4.14 -2.81
N PHE A 35 3.60 4.43 -2.15
CA PHE A 35 2.64 5.41 -2.65
C PHE A 35 1.76 6.02 -1.56
N THR A 36 1.10 7.12 -1.90
CA THR A 36 0.01 7.73 -1.14
C THR A 36 -1.27 7.70 -1.95
N ILE A 37 -2.40 7.83 -1.26
CA ILE A 37 -3.74 7.91 -1.84
C ILE A 37 -4.33 9.26 -1.43
N SER A 38 -5.03 9.93 -2.35
CA SER A 38 -5.75 11.17 -2.04
C SER A 38 -6.68 10.97 -0.83
N ASP A 39 -6.68 11.94 0.08
CA ASP A 39 -7.43 11.94 1.34
C ASP A 39 -7.02 10.90 2.40
N VAL A 40 -5.91 10.18 2.19
CA VAL A 40 -5.29 9.33 3.23
C VAL A 40 -4.01 9.99 3.74
N LYS A 41 -3.90 10.22 5.05
CA LYS A 41 -2.76 10.91 5.67
C LYS A 41 -1.60 9.98 6.09
N THR A 42 -1.33 8.96 5.28
CA THR A 42 -0.26 7.97 5.49
C THR A 42 0.39 7.60 4.16
N THR A 43 1.61 7.06 4.22
CA THR A 43 2.25 6.38 3.09
C THR A 43 2.03 4.88 3.22
N PHE A 44 1.97 4.20 2.07
CA PHE A 44 1.92 2.75 1.97
C PHE A 44 3.15 2.28 1.20
N SER A 45 3.98 1.48 1.85
CA SER A 45 5.09 0.74 1.26
C SER A 45 4.69 -0.71 1.16
N ILE A 46 4.64 -1.26 -0.04
CA ILE A 46 4.13 -2.59 -0.32
C ILE A 46 5.17 -3.38 -1.09
N SER A 47 5.43 -4.61 -0.67
CA SER A 47 6.27 -5.53 -1.43
C SER A 47 5.65 -6.93 -1.54
N THR A 48 6.00 -7.65 -2.60
CA THR A 48 5.78 -9.09 -2.66
C THR A 48 7.09 -9.77 -2.25
N LEU A 49 7.02 -10.69 -1.29
CA LEU A 49 8.18 -11.41 -0.74
C LEU A 49 8.94 -12.15 -1.86
N GLY A 50 9.96 -11.54 -2.45
CA GLY A 50 10.86 -12.16 -3.43
C GLY A 50 10.20 -12.70 -4.71
N GLY A 51 8.95 -12.32 -5.00
CA GLY A 51 8.17 -12.90 -6.10
C GLY A 51 7.51 -14.24 -5.77
N ASP A 52 7.44 -14.64 -4.50
CA ASP A 52 6.74 -15.86 -4.08
C ASP A 52 5.22 -15.63 -4.06
N LEU A 53 4.50 -16.46 -4.81
CA LEU A 53 3.22 -16.14 -5.45
C LEU A 53 1.98 -16.34 -4.57
N LYS A 54 2.11 -16.26 -3.24
CA LYS A 54 1.05 -16.70 -2.31
C LYS A 54 -0.03 -15.66 -2.02
N ASN A 55 -0.37 -14.82 -2.99
CA ASN A 55 -1.47 -13.83 -2.92
C ASN A 55 -1.43 -12.87 -1.71
N SER A 56 -0.30 -12.77 -1.02
CA SER A 56 -0.07 -11.85 0.08
C SER A 56 0.90 -10.75 -0.32
N TYR A 57 0.82 -9.65 0.40
CA TYR A 57 1.67 -8.48 0.30
C TYR A 57 2.21 -8.19 1.68
N ASP A 58 3.52 -7.98 1.77
CA ASP A 58 4.12 -7.37 2.95
C ASP A 58 3.89 -5.87 2.87
N ILE A 59 3.18 -5.33 3.85
CA ILE A 59 2.81 -3.92 3.88
C ILE A 59 3.42 -3.22 5.09
N GLN A 60 3.78 -1.97 4.86
CA GLN A 60 4.26 -1.05 5.85
C GLN A 60 3.54 0.28 5.64
N VAL A 61 3.00 0.82 6.73
CA VAL A 61 2.28 2.10 6.75
C VAL A 61 3.02 3.07 7.66
N GLU A 62 3.31 4.26 7.14
CA GLU A 62 3.99 5.32 7.87
C GLU A 62 3.19 6.61 7.88
N SER A 63 3.47 7.48 8.85
CA SER A 63 2.89 8.82 8.93
C SER A 63 3.29 9.69 7.74
N ILE A 64 2.48 10.72 7.45
CA ILE A 64 2.91 11.87 6.63
C ILE A 64 3.01 13.11 7.53
N PRO A 65 4.18 13.78 7.63
CA PRO A 65 5.48 13.40 7.03
C PRO A 65 6.04 12.07 7.60
N ALA A 66 6.91 11.42 6.83
CA ALA A 66 7.52 10.15 7.20
C ALA A 66 8.33 10.28 8.50
N GLY A 67 8.23 9.30 9.39
CA GLY A 67 8.96 9.29 10.66
C GLY A 67 8.39 8.35 11.72
N GLU A 68 7.10 8.02 11.66
CA GLU A 68 6.45 7.06 12.56
C GLU A 68 5.94 5.86 11.75
N TYR A 69 6.40 4.66 12.11
CA TYR A 69 5.82 3.40 11.63
C TYR A 69 4.52 3.15 12.38
N ILE A 70 3.41 3.14 11.65
CA ILE A 70 2.08 2.97 12.22
C ILE A 70 1.70 1.50 12.22
N PHE A 71 1.97 0.80 11.11
CA PHE A 71 1.52 -0.58 10.92
C PHE A 71 2.46 -1.36 10.01
N THR A 72 2.65 -2.64 10.30
CA THR A 72 3.29 -3.60 9.39
C THR A 72 2.66 -4.97 9.55
N ASN A 73 2.32 -5.61 8.42
CA ASN A 73 1.76 -6.95 8.42
C ASN A 73 1.82 -7.57 7.03
N GLU A 74 1.65 -8.89 6.95
CA GLU A 74 1.35 -9.57 5.70
C GLU A 74 -0.16 -9.64 5.51
N VAL A 75 -0.66 -9.17 4.36
CA VAL A 75 -2.09 -9.10 4.06
C VAL A 75 -2.39 -9.57 2.64
N SER A 76 -3.56 -10.14 2.43
CA SER A 76 -4.13 -10.34 1.09
C SER A 76 -4.54 -9.01 0.44
N LEU A 77 -4.86 -9.04 -0.86
CA LEU A 77 -5.39 -7.85 -1.55
C LEU A 77 -6.65 -7.32 -0.86
N ASP A 78 -7.61 -8.18 -0.52
CA ASP A 78 -8.89 -7.74 0.06
C ASP A 78 -8.70 -7.14 1.46
N GLU A 79 -7.81 -7.74 2.27
CA GLU A 79 -7.42 -7.19 3.57
C GLU A 79 -6.73 -5.83 3.43
N PHE A 80 -5.85 -5.67 2.45
CA PHE A 80 -5.24 -4.38 2.15
C PHE A 80 -6.28 -3.32 1.76
N MET A 81 -7.25 -3.66 0.90
CA MET A 81 -8.31 -2.73 0.52
C MET A 81 -9.17 -2.31 1.72
N ASN A 82 -9.44 -3.23 2.66
CA ASN A 82 -10.14 -2.89 3.90
C ASN A 82 -9.29 -2.01 4.81
N LEU A 83 -7.99 -2.27 4.89
CA LEU A 83 -7.06 -1.45 5.66
C LEU A 83 -7.02 -0.01 5.17
N VAL A 84 -6.99 0.22 3.85
CA VAL A 84 -7.06 1.57 3.28
C VAL A 84 -8.36 2.28 3.71
N LYS A 85 -9.49 1.58 3.76
CA LYS A 85 -10.77 2.15 4.23
C LYS A 85 -10.69 2.57 5.70
N ILE A 86 -10.03 1.78 6.55
CA ILE A 86 -9.79 2.12 7.95
C ILE A 86 -8.90 3.38 8.06
N PHE A 87 -7.80 3.46 7.30
CA PHE A 87 -6.90 4.62 7.33
C PHE A 87 -7.53 5.90 6.75
N ARG A 88 -8.58 5.81 5.92
CA ARG A 88 -9.42 6.95 5.51
C ARG A 88 -10.33 7.44 6.63
N GLY A 89 -10.66 6.56 7.57
CA GLY A 89 -11.47 6.86 8.74
C GLY A 89 -10.73 7.69 9.79
N PRO A 90 -11.38 7.99 10.93
CA PRO A 90 -10.77 8.73 12.02
C PRO A 90 -9.58 7.96 12.61
N LYS A 91 -8.53 8.69 13.02
CA LYS A 91 -7.30 8.11 13.57
C LYS A 91 -7.52 7.20 14.79
N SER A 92 -8.62 7.36 15.51
CA SER A 92 -9.00 6.51 16.65
C SER A 92 -9.38 5.08 16.25
N GLU A 93 -9.65 4.82 14.97
CA GLU A 93 -10.00 3.50 14.43
C GLU A 93 -8.82 2.80 13.77
N TRP A 94 -7.66 3.45 13.72
CA TRP A 94 -6.46 2.86 13.12
C TRP A 94 -5.94 1.70 13.99
N PRO A 95 -5.38 0.65 13.38
CA PRO A 95 -4.85 -0.52 14.09
C PRO A 95 -3.59 -0.22 14.92
#